data_AF-A0A3D0MDL0-F1
#
_entry.id   AF-A0A3D0MDL0-F1
#
_cell.length_a   1.000
_cell.length_b   1.000
_cell.length_c   1.000
_cell.angle_alpha   90.00
_cell.angle_beta   90.00
_cell.angle_gamma   90.00
#
_symmetry.space_group_name_H-M   'P 1'
#
loop_
_entity.id
_entity.type
_entity.pdbx_description
1 polymer ?
#
loop_
_entity_poly.entity_id
_entity_poly.type
_entity_poly.pdbx_seq_one_letter_code
_entity_poly.pdbx_strand_id
1 'polypeptide(L)'
;MVSLCTPVLAQGDLVQQRWMGLDSSHFTVLSQASDRQTQRFLRDMESWRQIAAYQIVGGAVLPAIPIPNYVYLFDSEADFAAFLVGEERGYFYATPRANFMGILLRDDQSLLQARHHYAHFLIRNFSDLRLPRWYEEGLAAYLAGVNIDDGRGELARPSADGYSALAQVSDTIPMGRLLYRDDSLASPRLIQFANLKSEALFHYLRHGYAEDAFPDRRAQLARYVELLLEGRAARFAFDQSFDITTAELDAEYVDYLSNSRRPRVDVEHGELAPVQVPGAAPLDPDRVAILLGELGLNSGRLDTAEQLFGSLVETEAPVARAYSGLGDALRFDLDEVSDQTIAAYFEQATALAPEDLNIILDLGEYWESELSDCEKTYSETRRQSLFTVMQEQFTRAFNMAPDNPEVNLAMAQFYLFPEQDWRLGVSYQEKAFAALPADSFIMEQAAKYAMAANEFDYAEQLISEMAQPLHFYGEPDYVSDLRIRLLKKRRNEHYDACAVY
;
A
#
# COMPACT_ATOMS: atom_id res chain seq x y z
N MET A 1 -1.25 -29.82 -4.81
CA MET A 1 -1.73 -29.61 -6.19
C MET A 1 -3.17 -30.07 -6.29
N VAL A 2 -4.10 -29.18 -5.98
CA VAL A 2 -5.46 -29.22 -6.50
C VAL A 2 -5.57 -27.90 -7.24
N SER A 3 -5.49 -27.96 -8.57
CA SER A 3 -5.80 -26.80 -9.41
C SER A 3 -7.30 -26.63 -9.33
N LEU A 4 -7.76 -25.68 -8.51
CA LEU A 4 -9.14 -25.24 -8.52
C LEU A 4 -9.29 -24.35 -9.75
N CYS A 5 -9.61 -24.98 -10.87
CA CYS A 5 -10.14 -24.32 -12.04
C CYS A 5 -11.48 -23.68 -11.60
N THR A 6 -11.45 -22.40 -11.21
CA THR A 6 -12.67 -21.61 -11.00
C THR A 6 -13.37 -21.52 -12.36
N PRO A 7 -14.57 -22.11 -12.52
CA PRO A 7 -15.21 -22.17 -13.82
C PRO A 7 -15.65 -20.78 -14.28
N VAL A 8 -15.42 -20.49 -15.57
CA VAL A 8 -15.83 -19.32 -16.37
C VAL A 8 -17.27 -18.82 -16.10
N LEU A 9 -18.16 -19.67 -15.59
CA LEU A 9 -19.55 -19.33 -15.29
C LEU A 9 -19.75 -18.54 -13.99
N ALA A 10 -18.80 -18.54 -13.05
CA ALA A 10 -19.00 -17.91 -11.73
C ALA A 10 -18.90 -16.37 -11.76
N GLN A 11 -18.16 -15.80 -12.70
CA GLN A 11 -17.88 -14.35 -12.74
C GLN A 11 -18.96 -13.56 -13.50
N GLY A 12 -19.55 -14.15 -14.54
CA GLY A 12 -20.74 -13.57 -15.19
C GLY A 12 -21.92 -13.45 -14.23
N ASP A 13 -22.09 -14.43 -13.33
CA ASP A 13 -23.08 -14.35 -12.25
C ASP A 13 -22.76 -13.24 -11.25
N LEU A 14 -21.48 -13.02 -10.91
CA LEU A 14 -21.03 -11.99 -9.96
C LEU A 14 -21.33 -10.56 -10.42
N VAL A 15 -21.08 -10.27 -11.70
CA VAL A 15 -21.31 -8.94 -12.29
C VAL A 15 -22.81 -8.61 -12.35
N GLN A 16 -23.66 -9.62 -12.49
CA GLN A 16 -25.12 -9.47 -12.52
C GLN A 16 -25.75 -9.43 -11.11
N GLN A 17 -24.96 -9.62 -10.05
CA GLN A 17 -25.44 -9.47 -8.69
C GLN A 17 -25.75 -7.99 -8.36
N ARG A 18 -26.40 -7.77 -7.22
CA ARG A 18 -26.75 -6.43 -6.76
C ARG A 18 -25.51 -5.71 -6.24
N TRP A 19 -24.97 -4.81 -7.05
CA TRP A 19 -23.93 -3.87 -6.64
C TRP A 19 -24.47 -2.45 -6.52
N MET A 20 -23.95 -1.72 -5.54
CA MET A 20 -24.24 -0.31 -5.35
C MET A 20 -22.97 0.50 -5.19
N GLY A 21 -22.98 1.71 -5.74
CA GLY A 21 -21.94 2.69 -5.64
C GLY A 21 -22.30 3.75 -4.60
N LEU A 22 -21.31 4.17 -3.82
CA LEU A 22 -21.47 5.24 -2.85
C LEU A 22 -20.15 6.00 -2.66
N ASP A 23 -20.20 7.32 -2.76
CA ASP A 23 -19.03 8.19 -2.60
C ASP A 23 -19.07 8.94 -1.26
N SER A 24 -17.89 9.23 -0.73
CA SER A 24 -17.65 10.08 0.44
C SER A 24 -16.47 11.02 0.15
N SER A 25 -15.99 11.74 1.16
CA SER A 25 -14.87 12.66 0.99
C SER A 25 -13.58 11.96 0.57
N HIS A 26 -13.34 10.74 1.07
CA HIS A 26 -12.08 10.02 0.85
C HIS A 26 -12.24 8.66 0.16
N PHE A 27 -13.45 8.10 0.11
CA PHE A 27 -13.68 6.76 -0.43
C PHE A 27 -14.80 6.70 -1.46
N THR A 28 -14.60 5.87 -2.48
CA THR A 28 -15.62 5.37 -3.40
C THR A 28 -15.87 3.89 -3.10
N VAL A 29 -17.08 3.56 -2.66
CA VAL A 29 -17.44 2.22 -2.22
C VAL A 29 -18.28 1.51 -3.30
N LEU A 30 -17.85 0.31 -3.67
CA LEU A 30 -18.64 -0.70 -4.35
C LEU A 30 -19.11 -1.74 -3.35
N SER A 31 -20.42 -1.98 -3.28
CA SER A 31 -20.98 -2.80 -2.21
C SER A 31 -22.07 -3.75 -2.67
N GLN A 32 -21.94 -5.02 -2.29
CA GLN A 32 -23.03 -6.01 -2.30
C GLN A 32 -23.97 -5.84 -1.08
N ALA A 33 -23.62 -5.01 -0.10
CA ALA A 33 -24.41 -4.79 1.11
C ALA A 33 -25.69 -3.98 0.86
N SER A 34 -26.57 -3.87 1.87
CA SER A 34 -27.72 -2.96 1.80
C SER A 34 -27.31 -1.50 1.99
N ASP A 35 -28.08 -0.54 1.45
CA ASP A 35 -27.80 0.91 1.54
C ASP A 35 -27.53 1.38 2.96
N ARG A 36 -28.32 0.90 3.92
CA ARG A 36 -28.11 1.21 5.34
C ARG A 36 -26.77 0.69 5.87
N GLN A 37 -26.34 -0.50 5.46
CA GLN A 37 -25.06 -1.08 5.89
C GLN A 37 -23.89 -0.35 5.23
N THR A 38 -23.97 -0.09 3.91
CA THR A 38 -22.95 0.64 3.17
C THR A 38 -22.76 2.05 3.73
N GLN A 39 -23.84 2.79 4.00
CA GLN A 39 -23.75 4.13 4.61
C GLN A 39 -23.17 4.10 6.02
N ARG A 40 -23.50 3.08 6.83
CA ARG A 40 -22.93 2.92 8.18
C ARG A 40 -21.43 2.68 8.09
N PHE A 41 -21.03 1.67 7.31
CA PHE A 41 -19.63 1.34 7.08
C PHE A 41 -18.83 2.58 6.64
N LEU A 42 -19.36 3.34 5.67
CA LEU A 42 -18.66 4.49 5.13
C LEU A 42 -18.54 5.64 6.14
N ARG A 43 -19.57 5.88 6.96
CA ARG A 43 -19.50 6.82 8.08
C ARG A 43 -18.44 6.41 9.11
N ASP A 44 -18.38 5.12 9.42
CA ASP A 44 -17.42 4.59 10.39
C ASP A 44 -15.99 4.67 9.85
N MET A 45 -15.76 4.39 8.57
CA MET A 45 -14.44 4.54 7.92
C MET A 45 -13.97 5.99 7.84
N GLU A 46 -14.85 6.93 7.51
CA GLU A 46 -14.52 8.36 7.51
C GLU A 46 -14.23 8.90 8.91
N SER A 47 -14.98 8.43 9.92
CA SER A 47 -14.73 8.79 11.32
C SER A 47 -13.41 8.17 11.82
N TRP A 48 -13.16 6.91 11.49
CA TRP A 48 -11.90 6.23 11.77
C TRP A 48 -10.71 6.97 11.16
N ARG A 49 -10.83 7.44 9.92
CA ARG A 49 -9.77 8.19 9.23
C ARG A 49 -9.44 9.50 9.95
N GLN A 50 -10.42 10.18 10.53
CA GLN A 50 -10.19 11.39 11.34
C GLN A 50 -9.45 11.09 12.64
N ILE A 51 -9.73 9.94 13.28
CA ILE A 51 -8.99 9.50 14.45
C ILE A 51 -7.55 9.15 14.06
N ALA A 52 -7.36 8.42 12.95
CA ALA A 52 -6.03 8.12 12.42
C ALA A 52 -5.25 9.41 12.14
N ALA A 53 -5.88 10.43 11.54
CA ALA A 53 -5.27 11.74 11.33
C ALA A 53 -4.77 12.34 12.66
N TYR A 54 -5.60 12.33 13.70
CA TYR A 54 -5.22 12.89 15.00
C TYR A 54 -4.03 12.14 15.62
N GLN A 55 -4.01 10.81 15.52
CA GLN A 55 -2.92 10.00 16.05
C GLN A 55 -1.59 10.20 15.29
N ILE A 56 -1.66 10.50 13.98
CA ILE A 56 -0.47 10.62 13.12
C ILE A 56 0.11 12.04 13.14
N VAL A 57 -0.73 13.07 12.94
CA VAL A 57 -0.28 14.47 12.77
C VAL A 57 -0.77 15.42 13.87
N GLY A 58 -1.46 14.91 14.90
CA GLY A 58 -2.00 15.73 16.00
C GLY A 58 -3.20 16.62 15.62
N GLY A 59 -3.78 16.41 14.44
CA GLY A 59 -4.93 17.17 13.93
C GLY A 59 -5.93 16.28 13.20
N ALA A 60 -7.18 16.74 13.03
CA ALA A 60 -8.26 15.91 12.46
C ALA A 60 -8.19 15.73 10.93
N VAL A 61 -7.25 16.37 10.25
CA VAL A 61 -7.18 16.41 8.78
C VAL A 61 -5.77 16.07 8.32
N LEU A 62 -5.67 15.04 7.49
CA LEU A 62 -4.48 14.74 6.69
C LEU A 62 -4.57 15.52 5.37
N PRO A 63 -3.43 15.97 4.80
CA PRO A 63 -3.41 16.49 3.44
C PRO A 63 -4.08 15.53 2.46
N ALA A 64 -4.73 16.08 1.42
CA ALA A 64 -5.34 15.27 0.39
C ALA A 64 -4.25 14.60 -0.44
N ILE A 65 -4.33 13.28 -0.58
CA ILE A 65 -3.56 12.55 -1.58
C ILE A 65 -4.45 12.51 -2.84
N PRO A 66 -3.94 12.94 -4.01
CA PRO A 66 -4.75 13.14 -5.21
C PRO A 66 -5.07 11.84 -5.96
N ILE A 67 -5.34 10.75 -5.23
CA ILE A 67 -5.77 9.45 -5.78
C ILE A 67 -7.02 8.94 -5.05
N PRO A 68 -7.93 8.25 -5.74
CA PRO A 68 -9.14 7.70 -5.13
C PRO A 68 -8.82 6.50 -4.24
N ASN A 69 -9.63 6.30 -3.19
CA ASN A 69 -9.65 5.05 -2.43
C ASN A 69 -10.90 4.25 -2.79
N TYR A 70 -10.74 3.19 -3.57
CA TYR A 70 -11.83 2.27 -3.88
C TYR A 70 -11.97 1.23 -2.77
N VAL A 71 -13.19 1.01 -2.30
CA VAL A 71 -13.52 0.01 -1.30
C VAL A 71 -14.55 -0.96 -1.86
N TYR A 72 -14.20 -2.24 -1.88
CA TYR A 72 -15.03 -3.33 -2.37
C TYR A 72 -15.56 -4.13 -1.18
N LEU A 73 -16.86 -3.97 -0.90
CA LEU A 73 -17.55 -4.62 0.20
C LEU A 73 -18.34 -5.83 -0.31
N PHE A 74 -17.75 -7.00 -0.10
CA PHE A 74 -18.37 -8.28 -0.41
C PHE A 74 -19.26 -8.74 0.75
N ASP A 75 -20.38 -9.38 0.42
CA ASP A 75 -21.26 -10.00 1.42
C ASP A 75 -21.16 -11.54 1.45
N SER A 76 -20.38 -12.11 0.52
CA SER A 76 -20.14 -13.53 0.30
C SER A 76 -18.64 -13.84 0.31
N GLU A 77 -18.24 -14.86 1.08
CA GLU A 77 -16.86 -15.38 1.08
C GLU A 77 -16.49 -15.97 -0.29
N ALA A 78 -17.44 -16.62 -0.98
CA ALA A 78 -17.20 -17.21 -2.28
C ALA A 78 -16.89 -16.16 -3.37
N ASP A 79 -17.57 -15.02 -3.32
CA ASP A 79 -17.35 -13.93 -4.26
C ASP A 79 -16.03 -13.21 -3.98
N PHE A 80 -15.74 -12.98 -2.70
CA PHE A 80 -14.49 -12.35 -2.29
C PHE A 80 -13.25 -13.20 -2.58
N ALA A 81 -13.37 -14.53 -2.47
CA ALA A 81 -12.29 -15.48 -2.75
C ALA A 81 -11.74 -15.39 -4.18
N ALA A 82 -12.51 -14.86 -5.14
CA ALA A 82 -12.01 -14.62 -6.49
C ALA A 82 -10.89 -13.57 -6.53
N PHE A 83 -10.85 -12.68 -5.54
CA PHE A 83 -9.95 -11.52 -5.44
C PHE A 83 -8.91 -11.63 -4.33
N LEU A 84 -8.71 -12.82 -3.76
CA LEU A 84 -7.72 -13.06 -2.69
C LEU A 84 -6.52 -13.85 -3.21
N VAL A 85 -5.33 -13.48 -2.75
CA VAL A 85 -4.09 -14.25 -2.98
C VAL A 85 -3.59 -14.78 -1.63
N GLY A 86 -3.35 -16.09 -1.56
CA GLY A 86 -2.86 -16.72 -0.33
C GLY A 86 -3.93 -16.82 0.77
N GLU A 87 -3.57 -16.48 2.00
CA GLU A 87 -4.40 -16.64 3.21
C GLU A 87 -4.95 -15.31 3.76
N GLU A 88 -4.95 -14.25 2.95
CA GLU A 88 -5.50 -12.95 3.32
C GLU A 88 -7.01 -13.04 3.62
N ARG A 89 -7.47 -12.22 4.57
CA ARG A 89 -8.89 -12.07 4.94
C ARG A 89 -9.44 -10.71 4.58
N GLY A 90 -8.59 -9.73 4.32
CA GLY A 90 -8.91 -8.39 3.85
C GLY A 90 -7.61 -7.68 3.50
N TYR A 91 -7.67 -6.66 2.65
CA TYR A 91 -6.45 -5.99 2.18
C TYR A 91 -6.69 -4.54 1.80
N PHE A 92 -5.59 -3.81 1.71
CA PHE A 92 -5.47 -2.51 1.07
C PHE A 92 -4.18 -2.50 0.26
N TYR A 93 -4.30 -2.25 -1.04
CA TYR A 93 -3.19 -2.09 -1.96
C TYR A 93 -3.18 -0.67 -2.51
N ALA A 94 -2.02 -0.03 -2.50
CA ALA A 94 -1.83 1.32 -3.00
C ALA A 94 -1.06 1.30 -4.31
N THR A 95 -1.45 2.17 -5.24
CA THR A 95 -0.67 2.45 -6.45
C THR A 95 -0.64 3.97 -6.69
N PRO A 96 0.24 4.46 -7.58
CA PRO A 96 0.23 5.85 -8.00
C PRO A 96 -1.07 6.30 -8.68
N ARG A 97 -1.91 5.36 -9.14
CA ARG A 97 -3.20 5.63 -9.80
C ARG A 97 -4.35 5.71 -8.81
N ALA A 98 -4.46 4.73 -7.93
CA ALA A 98 -5.58 4.55 -7.02
C ALA A 98 -5.23 3.56 -5.91
N ASN A 99 -6.02 3.58 -4.84
CA ASN A 99 -5.96 2.58 -3.79
C ASN A 99 -7.15 1.61 -3.89
N PHE A 100 -6.90 0.35 -3.56
CA PHE A 100 -7.87 -0.74 -3.67
C PHE A 100 -7.98 -1.47 -2.34
N MET A 101 -9.17 -1.46 -1.74
CA MET A 101 -9.46 -2.10 -0.46
C MET A 101 -10.52 -3.18 -0.63
N GLY A 102 -10.19 -4.43 -0.31
CA GLY A 102 -11.12 -5.56 -0.34
C GLY A 102 -11.53 -5.97 1.08
N ILE A 103 -12.85 -6.01 1.36
CA ILE A 103 -13.39 -6.37 2.69
C ILE A 103 -14.59 -7.31 2.56
N LEU A 104 -14.63 -8.33 3.42
CA LEU A 104 -15.82 -9.15 3.69
C LEU A 104 -16.61 -8.54 4.87
N LEU A 105 -17.79 -7.98 4.59
CA LEU A 105 -18.56 -7.10 5.51
C LEU A 105 -18.85 -7.68 6.90
N ARG A 106 -18.95 -9.01 7.04
CA ARG A 106 -19.32 -9.70 8.29
C ARG A 106 -18.15 -10.47 8.92
N ASP A 107 -16.93 -10.15 8.52
CA ASP A 107 -15.72 -10.67 9.12
C ASP A 107 -14.92 -9.51 9.74
N ASP A 108 -14.95 -9.43 11.07
CA ASP A 108 -14.21 -8.41 11.81
C ASP A 108 -12.70 -8.50 11.54
N GLN A 109 -12.17 -9.70 11.25
CA GLN A 109 -10.75 -9.89 10.91
C GLN A 109 -10.43 -9.33 9.51
N SER A 110 -11.39 -9.41 8.58
CA SER A 110 -11.27 -8.80 7.26
C SER A 110 -11.12 -7.28 7.36
N LEU A 111 -12.01 -6.64 8.14
CA LEU A 111 -11.96 -5.19 8.37
C LEU A 111 -10.69 -4.77 9.13
N LEU A 112 -10.32 -5.53 10.17
CA LEU A 112 -9.10 -5.31 10.93
C LEU A 112 -7.87 -5.33 10.02
N GLN A 113 -7.74 -6.34 9.17
CA GLN A 113 -6.59 -6.48 8.27
C GLN A 113 -6.55 -5.35 7.21
N ALA A 114 -7.69 -5.04 6.59
CA ALA A 114 -7.77 -3.94 5.62
C ALA A 114 -7.42 -2.58 6.26
N ARG A 115 -7.87 -2.33 7.50
CA ARG A 115 -7.50 -1.12 8.25
C ARG A 115 -6.04 -1.11 8.67
N HIS A 116 -5.45 -2.26 9.00
CA HIS A 116 -4.01 -2.36 9.30
C HIS A 116 -3.16 -1.93 8.11
N HIS A 117 -3.48 -2.45 6.92
CA HIS A 117 -2.80 -2.09 5.69
C HIS A 117 -3.03 -0.61 5.34
N TYR A 118 -4.26 -0.10 5.50
CA TYR A 118 -4.55 1.32 5.27
C TYR A 118 -3.86 2.24 6.29
N ALA A 119 -3.72 1.81 7.55
CA ALA A 119 -3.00 2.55 8.56
C ALA A 119 -1.52 2.68 8.19
N HIS A 120 -0.87 1.61 7.70
CA HIS A 120 0.49 1.73 7.14
C HIS A 120 0.58 2.76 6.03
N PHE A 121 -0.37 2.76 5.08
CA PHE A 121 -0.41 3.75 4.02
C PHE A 121 -0.50 5.19 4.56
N LEU A 122 -1.37 5.44 5.54
CA LEU A 122 -1.47 6.78 6.15
C LEU A 122 -0.20 7.14 6.93
N ILE A 123 0.33 6.23 7.75
CA ILE A 123 1.52 6.47 8.58
C ILE A 123 2.70 6.83 7.68
N ARG A 124 3.00 6.03 6.64
CA ARG A 124 4.21 6.23 5.82
C ARG A 124 4.09 7.42 4.86
N ASN A 125 2.89 7.83 4.45
CA ASN A 125 2.72 9.00 3.58
C ASN A 125 2.62 10.33 4.36
N PHE A 126 2.30 10.31 5.65
CA PHE A 126 2.09 11.54 6.45
C PHE A 126 3.01 11.68 7.66
N SER A 127 3.80 10.65 7.97
CA SER A 127 4.89 10.71 8.95
C SER A 127 6.23 10.75 8.23
N ASP A 128 7.27 11.04 9.00
CA ASP A 128 8.63 10.90 8.52
C ASP A 128 9.00 9.42 8.35
N LEU A 129 9.58 9.05 7.21
CA LEU A 129 9.99 7.68 6.88
C LEU A 129 11.08 7.12 7.83
N ARG A 130 11.64 7.93 8.74
CA ARG A 130 12.63 7.47 9.74
C ARG A 130 12.00 6.83 10.98
N LEU A 131 10.67 6.67 11.02
CA LEU A 131 10.03 5.92 12.09
C LEU A 131 10.54 4.46 12.10
N PRO A 132 10.79 3.88 13.28
CA PRO A 132 11.28 2.52 13.36
C PRO A 132 10.12 1.55 13.12
N ARG A 133 10.40 0.45 12.42
CA ARG A 133 9.46 -0.63 12.11
C ARG A 133 8.53 -1.00 13.27
N TRP A 134 9.06 -1.21 14.48
CA TRP A 134 8.25 -1.62 15.64
C TRP A 134 7.18 -0.57 15.99
N TYR A 135 7.49 0.72 15.84
CA TYR A 135 6.58 1.80 16.14
C TYR A 135 5.51 1.90 15.05
N GLU A 136 5.91 1.79 13.78
CA GLU A 136 4.97 1.78 12.66
C GLU A 136 3.98 0.62 12.73
N GLU A 137 4.47 -0.61 12.94
CA GLU A 137 3.63 -1.80 13.13
C GLU A 137 2.71 -1.66 14.34
N GLY A 138 3.24 -1.17 15.46
CA GLY A 138 2.48 -0.97 16.68
C GLY A 138 1.37 0.07 16.53
N LEU A 139 1.66 1.20 15.88
CA LEU A 139 0.69 2.25 15.59
C LEU A 139 -0.34 1.79 14.55
N ALA A 140 0.07 1.06 13.51
CA ALA A 140 -0.83 0.51 12.51
C ALA A 140 -1.84 -0.47 13.13
N ALA A 141 -1.37 -1.40 13.96
CA ALA A 141 -2.22 -2.35 14.68
C ALA A 141 -3.14 -1.65 15.68
N TYR A 142 -2.61 -0.66 16.41
CA TYR A 142 -3.38 0.18 17.31
C TYR A 142 -4.52 0.90 16.59
N LEU A 143 -4.25 1.51 15.44
CA LEU A 143 -5.25 2.19 14.63
C LEU A 143 -6.27 1.20 14.04
N ALA A 144 -5.81 0.06 13.53
CA ALA A 144 -6.69 -0.97 12.96
C ALA A 144 -7.77 -1.42 13.93
N GLY A 145 -7.41 -1.59 15.21
CA GLY A 145 -8.32 -2.03 16.27
C GLY A 145 -9.34 -1.00 16.75
N VAL A 146 -9.24 0.27 16.33
CA VAL A 146 -10.15 1.33 16.78
C VAL A 146 -11.55 1.08 16.22
N ASN A 147 -12.51 0.91 17.13
CA ASN A 147 -13.92 0.89 16.84
C ASN A 147 -14.52 2.29 17.00
N ILE A 148 -15.51 2.60 16.17
CA ILE A 148 -16.23 3.87 16.21
C ILE A 148 -17.61 3.60 16.79
N ASP A 149 -17.95 4.30 17.86
CA ASP A 149 -19.28 4.23 18.49
C ASP A 149 -19.70 5.63 18.95
N ASP A 150 -20.85 6.11 18.47
CA ASP A 150 -21.44 7.42 18.82
C ASP A 150 -20.45 8.59 18.88
N GLY A 151 -19.56 8.69 17.88
CA GLY A 151 -18.57 9.77 17.78
C GLY A 151 -17.39 9.64 18.73
N ARG A 152 -17.14 8.43 19.25
CA ARG A 152 -15.96 8.08 20.06
C ARG A 152 -15.16 6.98 19.38
N GLY A 153 -13.84 7.11 19.43
CA GLY A 153 -12.92 6.01 19.14
C GLY A 153 -12.61 5.23 20.39
N GLU A 154 -12.67 3.91 20.29
CA GLU A 154 -12.41 3.02 21.42
C GLU A 154 -11.66 1.76 20.97
N LEU A 155 -10.86 1.21 21.88
CA LEU A 155 -10.24 -0.09 21.69
C LEU A 155 -10.86 -1.11 22.64
N ALA A 156 -11.25 -2.24 22.06
CA ALA A 156 -11.74 -3.38 22.81
C ALA A 156 -10.66 -3.90 23.77
N ARG A 157 -11.10 -4.64 24.79
CA ARG A 157 -10.17 -5.30 25.71
C ARG A 157 -9.32 -6.33 24.95
N PRO A 158 -7.99 -6.26 25.05
CA PRO A 158 -7.14 -7.29 24.47
C PRO A 158 -7.49 -8.71 24.96
N SER A 159 -7.30 -9.70 24.09
CA SER A 159 -7.59 -11.11 24.38
C SER A 159 -6.71 -11.64 25.52
N ALA A 160 -7.35 -12.31 26.48
CA ALA A 160 -6.65 -12.88 27.62
C ALA A 160 -5.68 -14.00 27.22
N ASP A 161 -6.19 -14.92 26.42
CA ASP A 161 -5.42 -16.05 25.90
C ASP A 161 -4.33 -15.55 24.95
N GLY A 162 -4.63 -14.50 24.17
CA GLY A 162 -3.67 -13.84 23.28
C GLY A 162 -2.49 -13.25 24.06
N TYR A 163 -2.75 -12.46 25.10
CA TYR A 163 -1.71 -11.89 25.95
C TYR A 163 -0.92 -12.96 26.69
N SER A 164 -1.59 -13.99 27.21
CA SER A 164 -0.91 -15.12 27.85
C SER A 164 0.00 -15.88 26.89
N ALA A 165 -0.43 -16.10 25.64
CA ALA A 165 0.39 -16.75 24.62
C ALA A 165 1.58 -15.88 24.24
N LEU A 166 1.37 -14.57 24.09
CA LEU A 166 2.42 -13.61 23.76
C LEU A 166 3.48 -13.51 24.87
N ALA A 167 3.06 -13.53 26.14
CA ALA A 167 3.97 -13.53 27.28
C ALA A 167 4.92 -14.74 27.26
N GLN A 168 4.42 -15.93 26.89
CA GLN A 168 5.23 -17.15 26.80
C GLN A 168 6.30 -17.11 25.71
N VAL A 169 6.08 -16.31 24.66
CA VAL A 169 7.00 -16.23 23.51
C VAL A 169 7.76 -14.91 23.44
N SER A 170 7.57 -14.00 24.39
CA SER A 170 8.17 -12.65 24.37
C SER A 170 9.70 -12.67 24.23
N ASP A 171 10.37 -13.62 24.89
CA ASP A 171 11.83 -13.77 24.85
C ASP A 171 12.37 -14.26 23.50
N THR A 172 11.50 -14.67 22.57
CA THR A 172 11.91 -15.05 21.21
C THR A 172 12.57 -13.87 20.50
N ILE A 173 12.11 -12.65 20.78
CA ILE A 173 12.71 -11.40 20.30
C ILE A 173 12.88 -10.48 21.51
N PRO A 174 14.06 -10.46 22.14
CA PRO A 174 14.35 -9.56 23.25
C PRO A 174 14.09 -8.10 22.87
N MET A 175 13.62 -7.29 23.81
CA MET A 175 13.26 -5.88 23.55
C MET A 175 14.36 -5.09 22.82
N GLY A 176 15.63 -5.29 23.20
CA GLY A 176 16.76 -4.62 22.54
C GLY A 176 17.00 -5.06 21.09
N ARG A 177 16.50 -6.24 20.66
CA ARG A 177 16.51 -6.61 19.24
C ARG A 177 15.39 -5.92 18.50
N LEU A 178 14.18 -5.94 19.06
CA LEU A 178 13.00 -5.28 18.49
C LEU A 178 13.25 -3.77 18.26
N LEU A 179 13.86 -3.08 19.23
CA LEU A 179 14.05 -1.63 19.17
C LEU A 179 15.25 -1.18 18.33
N TYR A 180 16.27 -2.02 18.13
CA TYR A 180 17.56 -1.59 17.58
C TYR A 180 18.01 -2.29 16.30
N ARG A 181 17.37 -3.40 15.91
CA ARG A 181 17.92 -4.37 14.95
C ARG A 181 16.83 -5.06 14.12
N ASP A 182 16.44 -4.45 13.01
CA ASP A 182 15.53 -5.10 12.05
C ASP A 182 16.18 -6.28 11.33
N ASP A 183 17.52 -6.30 11.21
CA ASP A 183 18.32 -7.43 10.70
C ASP A 183 18.15 -8.72 11.53
N SER A 184 17.54 -8.63 12.71
CA SER A 184 17.22 -9.78 13.55
C SER A 184 16.04 -10.62 13.04
N LEU A 185 15.31 -10.17 12.02
CA LEU A 185 14.10 -10.80 11.47
C LEU A 185 14.41 -11.83 10.37
N ALA A 186 15.14 -12.89 10.75
CA ALA A 186 15.65 -13.90 9.83
C ALA A 186 14.64 -15.00 9.39
N SER A 187 13.34 -14.85 9.68
CA SER A 187 12.31 -15.76 9.15
C SER A 187 10.90 -15.15 9.23
N PRO A 188 9.93 -15.64 8.44
CA PRO A 188 8.53 -15.21 8.54
C PRO A 188 7.96 -15.32 9.96
N ARG A 189 8.37 -16.36 10.70
CA ARG A 189 7.93 -16.58 12.09
C ARG A 189 8.45 -15.50 13.05
N LEU A 190 9.69 -15.04 12.87
CA LEU A 190 10.24 -13.96 13.69
C LEU A 190 9.57 -12.63 13.37
N ILE A 191 9.25 -12.35 12.10
CA ILE A 191 8.46 -11.19 11.70
C ILE A 191 7.11 -11.18 12.40
N GLN A 192 6.40 -12.31 12.40
CA GLN A 192 5.12 -12.43 13.10
C GLN A 192 5.25 -12.15 14.60
N PHE A 193 6.27 -12.72 15.26
CA PHE A 193 6.51 -12.42 16.69
C PHE A 193 6.85 -10.95 16.94
N ALA A 194 7.63 -10.32 16.04
CA ALA A 194 7.96 -8.91 16.15
C ALA A 194 6.73 -8.02 15.99
N ASN A 195 5.82 -8.35 15.05
CA ASN A 195 4.57 -7.59 14.83
C ASN A 195 3.65 -7.69 16.05
N LEU A 196 3.40 -8.91 16.54
CA LEU A 196 2.58 -9.12 17.74
C LEU A 196 3.18 -8.41 18.98
N LYS A 197 4.51 -8.46 19.13
CA LYS A 197 5.19 -7.75 20.22
C LYS A 197 5.09 -6.24 20.05
N SER A 198 5.19 -5.72 18.83
CA SER A 198 5.08 -4.29 18.51
C SER A 198 3.69 -3.75 18.83
N GLU A 199 2.63 -4.46 18.45
CA GLU A 199 1.24 -4.13 18.78
C GLU A 199 1.02 -4.00 20.28
N ALA A 200 1.36 -5.04 21.04
CA ALA A 200 1.12 -5.05 22.48
C ALA A 200 2.05 -4.08 23.22
N LEU A 201 3.30 -3.89 22.77
CA LEU A 201 4.23 -2.91 23.32
C LEU A 201 3.71 -1.49 23.11
N PHE A 202 3.25 -1.16 21.91
CA PHE A 202 2.69 0.15 21.62
C PHE A 202 1.46 0.44 22.50
N HIS A 203 0.56 -0.55 22.64
CA HIS A 203 -0.58 -0.45 23.54
C HIS A 203 -0.12 -0.22 25.00
N TYR A 204 0.85 -1.00 25.48
CA TYR A 204 1.41 -0.83 26.84
C TYR A 204 1.99 0.57 27.05
N LEU A 205 2.84 1.05 26.14
CA LEU A 205 3.47 2.36 26.28
C LEU A 205 2.46 3.52 26.22
N ARG A 206 1.35 3.34 25.50
CA ARG A 206 0.27 4.34 25.42
C ARG A 206 -0.70 4.28 26.59
N HIS A 207 -1.04 3.09 27.09
CA HIS A 207 -2.20 2.88 27.96
C HIS A 207 -1.92 2.14 29.27
N GLY A 208 -0.70 1.64 29.49
CA GLY A 208 -0.33 0.97 30.74
C GLY A 208 -0.64 1.82 31.99
N TYR A 209 -0.47 3.14 31.86
CA TYR A 209 -0.77 4.13 32.90
C TYR A 209 -2.23 4.11 33.41
N ALA A 210 -3.16 3.53 32.65
CA ALA A 210 -4.57 3.44 33.04
C ALA A 210 -4.78 2.47 34.22
N GLU A 211 -3.76 1.68 34.58
CA GLU A 211 -3.76 0.84 35.78
C GLU A 211 -2.61 1.27 36.70
N ASP A 212 -2.92 1.54 37.97
CA ASP A 212 -1.94 2.02 38.98
C ASP A 212 -0.70 1.11 39.16
N ALA A 213 -0.79 -0.15 38.70
CA ALA A 213 0.29 -1.12 38.77
C ALA A 213 1.42 -0.87 37.75
N PHE A 214 1.19 -0.09 36.70
CA PHE A 214 2.16 0.12 35.62
C PHE A 214 2.57 1.59 35.48
N PRO A 215 3.85 1.85 35.14
CA PRO A 215 4.35 3.21 34.99
C PRO A 215 3.76 3.91 33.76
N ASP A 216 3.61 5.23 33.85
CA ASP A 216 3.31 6.07 32.68
C ASP A 216 4.57 6.26 31.83
N ARG A 217 4.57 5.63 30.65
CA ARG A 217 5.69 5.65 29.69
C ARG A 217 5.47 6.61 28.52
N ARG A 218 4.38 7.39 28.50
CA ARG A 218 4.00 8.21 27.33
C ARG A 218 5.01 9.32 27.02
N ALA A 219 5.54 9.98 28.04
CA ALA A 219 6.54 11.04 27.86
C ALA A 219 7.88 10.49 27.32
N GLN A 220 8.27 9.30 27.79
CA GLN A 220 9.47 8.59 27.34
C GLN A 220 9.30 8.12 25.89
N LEU A 221 8.13 7.59 25.52
CA LEU A 221 7.81 7.24 24.14
C LEU A 221 7.89 8.47 23.22
N ALA A 222 7.26 9.59 23.61
CA ALA A 222 7.29 10.82 22.82
C ALA A 222 8.73 11.32 22.61
N ARG A 223 9.55 11.35 23.67
CA ARG A 223 10.96 11.76 23.58
C ARG A 223 11.80 10.80 22.74
N TYR A 224 11.52 9.49 22.82
CA TYR A 224 12.20 8.48 22.02
C TYR A 224 11.94 8.71 20.52
N VAL A 225 10.68 8.88 20.13
CA VAL A 225 10.30 9.15 18.74
C VAL A 225 10.91 10.46 18.27
N GLU A 226 10.85 11.53 19.06
CA GLU A 226 11.47 12.82 18.73
C GLU A 226 12.96 12.66 18.39
N LEU A 227 13.73 11.94 19.21
CA LEU A 227 15.15 11.71 18.96
C LEU A 227 15.42 10.88 17.68
N LEU A 228 14.57 9.91 17.35
CA LEU A 228 14.66 9.18 16.09
C LEU A 228 14.41 10.10 14.89
N LEU A 229 13.40 10.96 14.99
CA LEU A 229 13.07 11.97 13.98
C LEU A 229 14.13 13.08 13.89
N GLU A 230 15.00 13.24 14.88
CA GLU A 230 16.23 14.05 14.76
C GLU A 230 17.38 13.29 14.06
N GLY A 231 17.17 12.04 13.64
CA GLY A 231 18.18 11.18 13.01
C GLY A 231 19.14 10.51 14.00
N ARG A 232 18.79 10.43 15.29
CA ARG A 232 19.63 9.74 16.28
C ARG A 232 19.45 8.23 16.17
N ALA A 233 20.54 7.49 16.39
CA ALA A 233 20.48 6.03 16.43
C ALA A 233 19.54 5.53 17.54
N ALA A 234 18.79 4.46 17.28
CA ALA A 234 17.75 3.96 18.18
C ALA A 234 18.21 3.66 19.61
N ARG A 235 19.44 3.14 19.78
CA ARG A 235 20.04 2.94 21.11
C ARG A 235 20.22 4.25 21.87
N PHE A 236 20.77 5.28 21.20
CA PHE A 236 20.94 6.59 21.81
C PHE A 236 19.58 7.20 22.16
N ALA A 237 18.60 7.11 21.25
CA ALA A 237 17.26 7.61 21.49
C ALA A 237 16.63 6.95 22.73
N PHE A 238 16.77 5.64 22.88
CA PHE A 238 16.24 4.91 24.04
C PHE A 238 16.93 5.32 25.33
N ASP A 239 18.28 5.27 25.37
CA ASP A 239 19.07 5.57 26.56
C ASP A 239 18.89 7.01 27.06
N GLN A 240 18.44 7.94 26.21
CA GLN A 240 18.16 9.33 26.58
C GLN A 240 16.68 9.58 26.95
N SER A 241 15.78 8.64 26.66
CA SER A 241 14.34 8.83 26.83
C SER A 241 13.76 7.98 27.95
N PHE A 242 14.25 6.74 28.11
CA PHE A 242 13.81 5.81 29.14
C PHE A 242 14.78 5.82 30.32
N ASP A 243 14.22 5.73 31.52
CA ASP A 243 14.95 5.63 32.80
C ASP A 243 15.25 4.18 33.21
N ILE A 244 15.03 3.25 32.30
CA ILE A 244 15.21 1.81 32.45
C ILE A 244 15.98 1.24 31.27
N THR A 245 16.57 0.06 31.45
CA THR A 245 17.21 -0.70 30.37
C THR A 245 16.18 -1.40 29.49
N THR A 246 16.57 -1.86 28.29
CA THR A 246 15.67 -2.65 27.45
C THR A 246 15.28 -3.99 28.07
N ALA A 247 16.12 -4.57 28.93
CA ALA A 247 15.79 -5.80 29.65
C ALA A 247 14.74 -5.56 30.75
N GLU A 248 14.82 -4.42 31.45
CA GLU A 248 13.80 -4.01 32.42
C GLU A 248 12.48 -3.68 31.72
N LEU A 249 12.52 -3.01 30.56
CA LEU A 249 11.31 -2.77 29.76
C LEU A 249 10.68 -4.09 29.28
N ASP A 250 11.49 -5.10 28.93
CA ASP A 250 10.98 -6.43 28.57
C ASP A 250 10.27 -7.10 29.75
N ALA A 251 10.83 -6.98 30.96
CA ALA A 251 10.22 -7.50 32.18
C ALA A 251 8.90 -6.77 32.51
N GLU A 252 8.88 -5.43 32.43
CA GLU A 252 7.65 -4.63 32.60
C GLU A 252 6.58 -5.01 31.57
N TYR A 253 6.97 -5.21 30.31
CA TYR A 253 6.08 -5.63 29.24
C TYR A 253 5.49 -7.03 29.50
N VAL A 254 6.30 -8.01 29.90
CA VAL A 254 5.81 -9.37 30.22
C VAL A 254 4.90 -9.35 31.44
N ASP A 255 5.22 -8.54 32.45
CA ASP A 255 4.36 -8.34 33.62
C ASP A 255 3.01 -7.74 33.20
N TYR A 256 3.01 -6.72 32.33
CA TYR A 256 1.79 -6.15 31.76
C TYR A 256 0.94 -7.20 31.03
N LEU A 257 1.53 -7.99 30.13
CA LEU A 257 0.80 -9.04 29.43
C LEU A 257 0.15 -10.05 30.39
N SER A 258 0.85 -10.37 31.48
CA SER A 258 0.45 -11.42 32.43
C SER A 258 -0.59 -10.94 33.44
N ASN A 259 -0.45 -9.69 33.91
CA ASN A 259 -1.14 -9.20 35.11
C ASN A 259 -2.07 -8.01 34.85
N SER A 260 -2.06 -7.42 33.65
CA SER A 260 -2.99 -6.35 33.28
C SER A 260 -4.45 -6.82 33.34
N ARG A 261 -5.33 -5.92 33.79
CA ARG A 261 -6.78 -6.09 33.70
C ARG A 261 -7.32 -5.86 32.28
N ARG A 262 -6.44 -5.44 31.36
CA ARG A 262 -6.71 -5.19 29.93
C ARG A 262 -7.96 -4.31 29.77
N PRO A 263 -7.95 -3.09 30.34
CA PRO A 263 -9.12 -2.23 30.27
C PRO A 263 -9.45 -1.90 28.81
N ARG A 264 -10.74 -1.64 28.56
CA ARG A 264 -11.17 -0.96 27.34
C ARG A 264 -10.64 0.46 27.43
N VAL A 265 -10.09 1.00 26.35
CA VAL A 265 -9.50 2.34 26.35
C VAL A 265 -10.20 3.24 25.35
N ASP A 266 -10.48 4.47 25.78
CA ASP A 266 -10.92 5.53 24.87
C ASP A 266 -9.68 6.04 24.12
N VAL A 267 -9.79 6.12 22.80
CA VAL A 267 -8.73 6.65 21.94
C VAL A 267 -8.85 8.17 21.95
N GLU A 268 -7.75 8.84 22.28
CA GLU A 268 -7.72 10.30 22.22
C GLU A 268 -7.96 10.77 20.78
N HIS A 269 -8.86 11.71 20.58
CA HIS A 269 -9.05 12.35 19.29
C HIS A 269 -9.56 13.78 19.46
N GLY A 270 -9.35 14.62 18.45
CA GLY A 270 -10.00 15.92 18.35
C GLY A 270 -11.51 15.79 18.10
N GLU A 271 -12.20 16.93 17.95
CA GLU A 271 -13.61 16.92 17.55
C GLU A 271 -13.76 16.27 16.17
N LEU A 272 -14.63 15.27 16.07
CA LEU A 272 -14.93 14.62 14.79
C LEU A 272 -15.89 15.49 13.98
N ALA A 273 -15.46 15.85 12.78
CA ALA A 273 -16.30 16.53 11.82
C ALA A 273 -17.46 15.61 11.39
N PRO A 274 -18.69 16.16 11.22
CA PRO A 274 -19.82 15.38 10.73
C PRO A 274 -19.52 14.75 9.37
N VAL A 275 -19.72 13.44 9.26
CA VAL A 275 -19.56 12.72 8.00
C VAL A 275 -20.85 12.79 7.19
N GLN A 276 -20.76 13.37 6.00
CA GLN A 276 -21.84 13.33 5.02
C GLN A 276 -21.64 12.12 4.12
N VAL A 277 -22.65 11.25 4.09
CA VAL A 277 -22.70 10.11 3.18
C VAL A 277 -24.00 10.20 2.39
N PRO A 278 -23.94 10.38 1.05
CA PRO A 278 -25.14 10.39 0.20
C PRO A 278 -25.83 9.01 0.20
N GLY A 279 -26.97 8.91 -0.48
CA GLY A 279 -27.63 7.61 -0.68
C GLY A 279 -26.89 6.77 -1.71
N ALA A 280 -26.86 5.45 -1.54
CA ALA A 280 -26.23 4.56 -2.51
C ALA A 280 -27.07 4.47 -3.80
N ALA A 281 -26.40 4.35 -4.94
CA ALA A 281 -27.02 4.15 -6.25
C ALA A 281 -26.70 2.76 -6.80
N PRO A 282 -27.64 2.08 -7.48
CA PRO A 282 -27.32 0.84 -8.18
C PRO A 282 -26.27 1.11 -9.27
N LEU A 283 -25.35 0.15 -9.46
CA LEU A 283 -24.36 0.21 -10.53
C LEU A 283 -24.82 -0.63 -11.72
N ASP A 284 -24.49 -0.14 -12.91
CA ASP A 284 -24.68 -0.89 -14.15
C ASP A 284 -23.67 -2.06 -14.24
N PRO A 285 -24.07 -3.24 -14.76
CA PRO A 285 -23.20 -4.41 -14.87
C PRO A 285 -21.86 -4.14 -15.56
N ASP A 286 -21.82 -3.35 -16.63
CA ASP A 286 -20.55 -3.10 -17.35
C ASP A 286 -19.59 -2.30 -16.46
N ARG A 287 -20.13 -1.35 -15.68
CA ARG A 287 -19.34 -0.60 -14.70
C ARG A 287 -18.84 -1.49 -13.56
N VAL A 288 -19.64 -2.45 -13.11
CA VAL A 288 -19.23 -3.44 -12.10
C VAL A 288 -18.10 -4.30 -12.64
N ALA A 289 -18.21 -4.80 -13.87
CA ALA A 289 -17.17 -5.60 -14.50
C ALA A 289 -15.84 -4.84 -14.61
N ILE A 290 -15.85 -3.57 -15.03
CA ILE A 290 -14.64 -2.74 -15.05
C ILE A 290 -14.01 -2.66 -13.66
N LEU A 291 -14.78 -2.29 -12.64
CA LEU A 291 -14.24 -2.06 -11.29
C LEU A 291 -13.77 -3.34 -10.60
N LEU A 292 -14.47 -4.46 -10.80
CA LEU A 292 -13.97 -5.77 -10.35
C LEU A 292 -12.74 -6.20 -11.15
N GLY A 293 -12.65 -5.85 -12.44
CA GLY A 293 -11.45 -6.08 -13.25
C GLY A 293 -10.25 -5.32 -12.70
N GLU A 294 -10.43 -4.06 -12.32
CA GLU A 294 -9.39 -3.27 -11.63
C GLU A 294 -8.95 -3.93 -10.32
N LEU A 295 -9.91 -4.39 -9.51
CA LEU A 295 -9.60 -5.10 -8.28
C LEU A 295 -8.77 -6.34 -8.56
N GLY A 296 -9.15 -7.13 -9.57
CA GLY A 296 -8.41 -8.32 -10.00
C GLY A 296 -6.98 -8.01 -10.44
N LEU A 297 -6.77 -6.96 -11.25
CA LEU A 297 -5.43 -6.54 -11.68
C LEU A 297 -4.55 -6.19 -10.47
N ASN A 298 -5.09 -5.37 -9.57
CA ASN A 298 -4.32 -4.79 -8.47
C ASN A 298 -4.19 -5.73 -7.26
N SER A 299 -5.02 -6.77 -7.17
CA SER A 299 -4.89 -7.85 -6.18
C SER A 299 -4.05 -9.03 -6.68
N GLY A 300 -3.45 -8.95 -7.88
CA GLY A 300 -2.67 -10.05 -8.47
C GLY A 300 -3.51 -11.24 -8.94
N ARG A 301 -4.82 -11.05 -9.14
CA ARG A 301 -5.77 -12.05 -9.67
C ARG A 301 -6.01 -11.79 -11.16
N LEU A 302 -4.93 -11.88 -11.93
CA LEU A 302 -4.86 -11.53 -13.35
C LEU A 302 -5.87 -12.31 -14.19
N ASP A 303 -6.04 -13.61 -13.94
CA ASP A 303 -7.01 -14.46 -14.65
C ASP A 303 -8.46 -14.00 -14.42
N THR A 304 -8.74 -13.40 -13.25
CA THR A 304 -10.06 -12.82 -12.94
C THR A 304 -10.23 -11.47 -13.65
N ALA A 305 -9.17 -10.64 -13.69
CA ALA A 305 -9.18 -9.40 -14.45
C ALA A 305 -9.37 -9.66 -15.96
N GLU A 306 -8.63 -10.60 -16.52
CA GLU A 306 -8.71 -11.00 -17.93
C GLU A 306 -10.13 -11.41 -18.29
N GLN A 307 -10.77 -12.27 -17.49
CA GLN A 307 -12.15 -12.70 -17.71
C GLN A 307 -13.14 -11.54 -17.66
N LEU A 308 -13.02 -10.65 -16.66
CA LEU A 308 -13.92 -9.52 -16.48
C LEU A 308 -13.79 -8.51 -17.64
N PHE A 309 -12.57 -8.10 -17.99
CA PHE A 309 -12.33 -7.19 -19.10
C PHE A 309 -12.62 -7.84 -20.46
N GLY A 310 -12.21 -9.09 -20.66
CA GLY A 310 -12.47 -9.87 -21.87
C GLY A 310 -13.96 -9.98 -22.17
N SER A 311 -14.79 -10.22 -21.14
CA SER A 311 -16.25 -10.29 -21.31
C SER A 311 -16.86 -9.00 -21.89
N LEU A 312 -16.26 -7.83 -21.60
CA LEU A 312 -16.69 -6.54 -22.14
C LEU A 312 -16.15 -6.28 -23.55
N VAL A 313 -14.94 -6.75 -23.85
CA VAL A 313 -14.33 -6.66 -25.20
C VAL A 313 -15.11 -7.49 -26.23
N GLU A 314 -15.75 -8.59 -25.81
CA GLU A 314 -16.58 -9.44 -26.66
C GLU A 314 -17.98 -8.87 -26.97
N THR A 315 -18.37 -7.77 -26.30
CA THR A 315 -19.70 -7.16 -26.50
C THR A 315 -19.79 -6.34 -27.79
N GLU A 316 -21.01 -6.10 -28.26
CA GLU A 316 -21.24 -5.21 -29.43
C GLU A 316 -21.01 -3.72 -29.10
N ALA A 317 -20.93 -3.35 -27.82
CA ALA A 317 -20.76 -1.98 -27.33
C ALA A 317 -19.35 -1.80 -26.75
N PRO A 318 -18.36 -1.35 -27.54
CA PRO A 318 -16.97 -1.32 -27.11
C PRO A 318 -16.76 -0.38 -25.91
N VAL A 319 -16.13 -0.91 -24.85
CA VAL A 319 -15.76 -0.17 -23.64
C VAL A 319 -14.25 0.07 -23.66
N ALA A 320 -13.83 1.32 -23.83
CA ALA A 320 -12.42 1.66 -24.01
C ALA A 320 -11.50 1.12 -22.90
N ARG A 321 -11.88 1.29 -21.62
CA ARG A 321 -11.09 0.77 -20.48
C ARG A 321 -11.03 -0.75 -20.44
N ALA A 322 -12.02 -1.47 -20.98
CA ALA A 322 -11.94 -2.92 -21.05
C ALA A 322 -10.83 -3.40 -21.97
N TYR A 323 -10.56 -2.68 -23.06
CA TYR A 323 -9.44 -2.97 -23.94
C TYR A 323 -8.10 -2.75 -23.24
N SER A 324 -7.85 -1.60 -22.61
CA SER A 324 -6.56 -1.39 -21.93
C SER A 324 -6.40 -2.31 -20.71
N GLY A 325 -7.46 -2.57 -19.95
CA GLY A 325 -7.44 -3.48 -18.80
C GLY A 325 -7.20 -4.95 -19.19
N LEU A 326 -7.71 -5.38 -20.34
CA LEU A 326 -7.38 -6.70 -20.89
C LEU A 326 -5.91 -6.76 -21.33
N GLY A 327 -5.39 -5.69 -21.94
CA GLY A 327 -3.95 -5.56 -22.25
C GLY A 327 -3.08 -5.69 -20.99
N ASP A 328 -3.46 -5.01 -19.91
CA ASP A 328 -2.78 -5.08 -18.60
C ASP A 328 -2.83 -6.48 -17.99
N ALA A 329 -3.95 -7.21 -18.14
CA ALA A 329 -4.09 -8.56 -17.60
C ALA A 329 -3.20 -9.55 -18.37
N LEU A 330 -3.19 -9.47 -19.70
CA LEU A 330 -2.49 -10.42 -20.58
C LEU A 330 -0.97 -10.22 -20.60
N ARG A 331 -0.45 -9.03 -20.31
CA ARG A 331 1.01 -8.80 -20.28
C ARG A 331 1.74 -9.62 -19.21
N PHE A 332 1.01 -10.11 -18.22
CA PHE A 332 1.52 -10.91 -17.12
C PHE A 332 1.10 -12.39 -17.20
N ASP A 333 0.40 -12.78 -18.27
CA ASP A 333 0.03 -14.17 -18.50
C ASP A 333 1.27 -15.01 -18.86
N LEU A 334 1.30 -16.23 -18.34
CA LEU A 334 2.35 -17.22 -18.62
C LEU A 334 2.13 -17.92 -19.96
N ASP A 335 0.90 -17.89 -20.49
CA ASP A 335 0.61 -18.34 -21.84
C ASP A 335 0.98 -17.21 -22.82
N GLU A 336 1.98 -17.43 -23.68
CA GLU A 336 2.56 -16.39 -24.55
C GLU A 336 1.53 -15.77 -25.51
N VAL A 337 0.88 -14.67 -25.08
CA VAL A 337 0.18 -13.75 -25.98
C VAL A 337 1.21 -12.86 -26.64
N SER A 338 1.17 -12.76 -27.97
CA SER A 338 2.14 -11.93 -28.69
C SER A 338 2.02 -10.45 -28.28
N ASP A 339 3.17 -9.78 -28.14
CA ASP A 339 3.25 -8.33 -27.89
C ASP A 339 2.40 -7.50 -28.88
N GLN A 340 2.31 -7.95 -30.13
CA GLN A 340 1.48 -7.28 -31.14
C GLN A 340 -0.01 -7.29 -30.79
N THR A 341 -0.49 -8.37 -30.17
CA THR A 341 -1.88 -8.48 -29.73
C THR A 341 -2.14 -7.61 -28.52
N ILE A 342 -1.22 -7.62 -27.54
CA ILE A 342 -1.31 -6.77 -26.34
C ILE A 342 -1.30 -5.29 -26.74
N ALA A 343 -0.34 -4.88 -27.57
CA ALA A 343 -0.25 -3.52 -28.09
C ALA A 343 -1.54 -3.07 -28.81
N ALA A 344 -2.14 -3.96 -29.61
CA ALA A 344 -3.38 -3.66 -30.33
C ALA A 344 -4.55 -3.34 -29.38
N TYR A 345 -4.61 -3.94 -28.19
CA TYR A 345 -5.62 -3.62 -27.20
C TYR A 345 -5.45 -2.20 -26.64
N PHE A 346 -4.23 -1.78 -26.29
CA PHE A 346 -3.97 -0.41 -25.84
C PHE A 346 -4.21 0.63 -26.95
N GLU A 347 -3.84 0.32 -28.19
CA GLU A 347 -4.12 1.16 -29.36
C GLU A 347 -5.63 1.31 -29.60
N GLN A 348 -6.39 0.20 -29.49
CA GLN A 348 -7.84 0.21 -29.61
C GLN A 348 -8.51 1.02 -28.50
N ALA A 349 -8.05 0.88 -27.25
CA ALA A 349 -8.52 1.67 -26.12
C ALA A 349 -8.32 3.18 -26.38
N THR A 350 -7.12 3.55 -26.84
CA THR A 350 -6.77 4.94 -27.15
C THR A 350 -7.59 5.49 -28.32
N ALA A 351 -7.93 4.67 -29.31
CA ALA A 351 -8.80 5.07 -30.42
C ALA A 351 -10.25 5.32 -29.96
N LEU A 352 -10.75 4.54 -29.00
CA LEU A 352 -12.11 4.65 -28.46
C LEU A 352 -12.26 5.83 -27.49
N ALA A 353 -11.24 6.10 -26.68
CA ALA A 353 -11.24 7.16 -25.68
C ALA A 353 -9.90 7.92 -25.67
N PRO A 354 -9.63 8.74 -26.70
CA PRO A 354 -8.33 9.37 -26.88
C PRO A 354 -7.99 10.40 -25.79
N GLU A 355 -8.97 10.92 -25.05
CA GLU A 355 -8.79 11.94 -24.01
C GLU A 355 -9.01 11.38 -22.60
N ASP A 356 -8.99 10.04 -22.44
CA ASP A 356 -9.01 9.41 -21.12
C ASP A 356 -7.58 9.30 -20.57
N LEU A 357 -7.33 9.92 -19.41
CA LEU A 357 -5.99 10.00 -18.82
C LEU A 357 -5.40 8.62 -18.53
N ASN A 358 -6.20 7.69 -18.01
CA ASN A 358 -5.72 6.38 -17.62
C ASN A 358 -5.33 5.57 -18.87
N ILE A 359 -6.15 5.63 -19.93
CA ILE A 359 -5.87 4.94 -21.18
C ILE A 359 -4.61 5.48 -21.88
N ILE A 360 -4.39 6.80 -21.81
CA ILE A 360 -3.16 7.43 -22.32
C ILE A 360 -1.95 6.91 -21.54
N LEU A 361 -2.04 6.87 -20.21
CA LEU A 361 -0.97 6.36 -19.34
C LEU A 361 -0.69 4.88 -19.61
N ASP A 362 -1.73 4.04 -19.68
CA ASP A 362 -1.62 2.60 -19.96
C ASP A 362 -0.78 2.30 -21.20
N LEU A 363 -1.04 2.99 -22.31
CA LEU A 363 -0.27 2.81 -23.55
C LEU A 363 1.19 3.27 -23.40
N GLY A 364 1.42 4.38 -22.69
CA GLY A 364 2.77 4.87 -22.43
C GLY A 364 3.59 3.94 -21.53
N GLU A 365 2.99 3.46 -20.45
CA GLU A 365 3.57 2.55 -19.46
C GLU A 365 3.80 1.15 -20.04
N TYR A 366 2.90 0.69 -20.92
CA TYR A 366 3.14 -0.52 -21.69
C TYR A 366 4.44 -0.39 -22.49
N TRP A 367 4.61 0.67 -23.28
CA TRP A 367 5.84 0.85 -24.05
C TRP A 367 7.07 1.14 -23.20
N GLU A 368 6.92 1.80 -22.05
CA GLU A 368 8.01 1.96 -21.08
C GLU A 368 8.52 0.60 -20.61
N SER A 369 7.62 -0.27 -20.15
CA SER A 369 7.94 -1.64 -19.75
C SER A 369 8.62 -2.43 -20.87
N GLU A 370 8.06 -2.40 -22.09
CA GLU A 370 8.62 -3.11 -23.25
C GLU A 370 10.03 -2.61 -23.63
N LEU A 371 10.28 -1.30 -23.53
CA LEU A 371 11.58 -0.70 -23.89
C LEU A 371 12.65 -0.88 -22.82
N SER A 372 12.23 -1.17 -21.59
CA SER A 372 13.07 -1.48 -20.44
C SER A 372 13.31 -2.97 -20.24
N ASP A 373 12.51 -3.83 -20.87
CA ASP A 373 12.69 -5.29 -20.86
C ASP A 373 13.98 -5.69 -21.60
N CYS A 374 14.89 -6.28 -20.85
CA CYS A 374 16.20 -6.73 -21.33
C CYS A 374 16.15 -7.97 -22.23
N GLU A 375 15.07 -8.74 -22.19
CA GLU A 375 14.88 -9.91 -23.06
C GLU A 375 14.38 -9.50 -24.45
N LYS A 376 13.81 -8.31 -24.58
CA LYS A 376 13.24 -7.80 -25.82
C LYS A 376 14.26 -7.00 -26.62
N THR A 377 14.35 -7.32 -27.92
CA THR A 377 15.24 -6.63 -28.85
C THR A 377 14.46 -6.05 -30.02
N TYR A 378 14.50 -4.72 -30.16
CA TYR A 378 13.90 -4.00 -31.27
C TYR A 378 14.99 -3.50 -32.22
N SER A 379 14.67 -3.41 -33.51
CA SER A 379 15.52 -2.63 -34.43
C SER A 379 15.55 -1.17 -33.99
N GLU A 380 16.66 -0.48 -34.26
CA GLU A 380 16.84 0.94 -33.88
C GLU A 380 15.66 1.82 -34.33
N THR A 381 15.18 1.62 -35.56
CA THR A 381 14.02 2.34 -36.09
C THR A 381 12.73 2.02 -35.34
N ARG A 382 12.50 0.75 -34.96
CA ARG A 382 11.31 0.38 -34.19
C ARG A 382 11.40 0.92 -32.77
N ARG A 383 12.56 0.80 -32.11
CA ARG A 383 12.80 1.37 -30.78
C ARG A 383 12.52 2.86 -30.77
N GLN A 384 13.05 3.62 -31.73
CA GLN A 384 12.82 5.06 -31.84
C GLN A 384 11.34 5.40 -32.04
N SER A 385 10.63 4.62 -32.85
CA SER A 385 9.19 4.78 -33.05
C SER A 385 8.40 4.55 -31.77
N LEU A 386 8.67 3.45 -31.04
CA LEU A 386 8.01 3.14 -29.77
C LEU A 386 8.30 4.20 -28.70
N PHE A 387 9.56 4.62 -28.62
CA PHE A 387 10.00 5.68 -27.71
C PHE A 387 9.28 7.01 -27.97
N THR A 388 9.03 7.34 -29.26
CA THR A 388 8.26 8.52 -29.65
C THR A 388 6.80 8.42 -29.19
N VAL A 389 6.17 7.25 -29.37
CA VAL A 389 4.79 7.01 -28.90
C VAL A 389 4.69 7.16 -27.38
N MET A 390 5.61 6.55 -26.63
CA MET A 390 5.70 6.69 -25.17
C MET A 390 5.82 8.16 -24.76
N GLN A 391 6.76 8.91 -25.38
CA GLN A 391 6.96 10.33 -25.11
C GLN A 391 5.68 11.15 -25.36
N GLU A 392 5.01 10.89 -26.48
CA GLU A 392 3.76 11.57 -26.84
C GLU A 392 2.67 11.32 -25.80
N GLN A 393 2.49 10.06 -25.36
CA GLN A 393 1.48 9.73 -24.35
C GLN A 393 1.77 10.40 -23.01
N PHE A 394 2.99 10.29 -22.49
CA PHE A 394 3.34 10.92 -21.22
C PHE A 394 3.25 12.46 -21.27
N THR A 395 3.62 13.07 -22.40
CA THR A 395 3.46 14.52 -22.59
C THR A 395 1.98 14.92 -22.59
N ARG A 396 1.10 14.14 -23.23
CA ARG A 396 -0.35 14.37 -23.22
C ARG A 396 -0.92 14.23 -21.81
N ALA A 397 -0.58 13.16 -21.11
CA ALA A 397 -1.00 12.93 -19.72
C ALA A 397 -0.56 14.08 -18.80
N PHE A 398 0.68 14.54 -18.93
CA PHE A 398 1.20 15.69 -18.19
C PHE A 398 0.44 16.99 -18.45
N ASN A 399 0.09 17.27 -19.71
CA ASN A 399 -0.70 18.45 -20.05
C ASN A 399 -2.12 18.41 -19.47
N MET A 400 -2.69 17.21 -19.27
CA MET A 400 -4.02 17.02 -18.69
C MET A 400 -4.00 17.10 -17.17
N ALA A 401 -3.00 16.50 -16.52
CA ALA A 401 -2.93 16.37 -15.07
C ALA A 401 -1.49 16.57 -14.53
N PRO A 402 -0.96 17.81 -14.53
CA PRO A 402 0.44 18.09 -14.22
C PRO A 402 0.85 17.86 -12.75
N ASP A 403 -0.12 17.66 -11.87
CA ASP A 403 0.09 17.40 -10.45
C ASP A 403 -0.35 15.97 -10.04
N ASN A 404 -0.74 15.12 -11.00
CA ASN A 404 -1.06 13.72 -10.73
C ASN A 404 0.24 12.91 -10.45
N PRO A 405 0.28 12.06 -9.42
CA PRO A 405 1.49 11.34 -9.02
C PRO A 405 1.95 10.30 -10.05
N GLU A 406 1.06 9.49 -10.63
CA GLU A 406 1.36 8.52 -11.70
C GLU A 406 1.93 9.22 -12.94
N VAL A 407 1.33 10.35 -13.33
CA VAL A 407 1.82 11.15 -14.46
C VAL A 407 3.23 11.67 -14.22
N ASN A 408 3.51 12.16 -13.01
CA ASN A 408 4.84 12.66 -12.66
C ASN A 408 5.86 11.51 -12.54
N LEU A 409 5.45 10.35 -12.01
CA LEU A 409 6.24 9.12 -12.02
C LEU A 409 6.63 8.72 -13.44
N ALA A 410 5.66 8.63 -14.35
CA ALA A 410 5.86 8.28 -15.75
C ALA A 410 6.82 9.25 -16.47
N MET A 411 6.62 10.56 -16.31
CA MET A 411 7.51 11.59 -16.87
C MET A 411 8.93 11.47 -16.31
N ALA A 412 9.09 11.21 -15.02
CA ALA A 412 10.42 11.02 -14.44
C ALA A 412 11.07 9.68 -14.86
N GLN A 413 10.31 8.61 -15.11
CA GLN A 413 10.87 7.37 -15.66
C GLN A 413 11.37 7.57 -17.08
N PHE A 414 10.60 8.29 -17.91
CA PHE A 414 11.02 8.65 -19.25
C PHE A 414 12.41 9.30 -19.29
N TYR A 415 12.69 10.25 -18.40
CA TYR A 415 13.99 10.94 -18.36
C TYR A 415 15.15 10.09 -17.81
N LEU A 416 14.89 8.91 -17.24
CA LEU A 416 15.94 7.96 -16.82
C LEU A 416 16.42 7.05 -17.95
N PHE A 417 15.76 7.07 -19.11
CA PHE A 417 16.24 6.33 -20.28
C PHE A 417 17.63 6.83 -20.75
N PRO A 418 18.52 5.95 -21.24
CA PRO A 418 19.85 6.34 -21.71
C PRO A 418 19.87 7.44 -22.78
N GLU A 419 18.79 7.54 -23.56
CA GLU A 419 18.60 8.53 -24.62
C GLU A 419 18.29 9.94 -24.09
N GLN A 420 18.02 10.09 -22.78
CA GLN A 420 17.56 11.33 -22.15
C GLN A 420 18.57 11.93 -21.16
N ASP A 421 18.41 13.21 -20.84
CA ASP A 421 19.09 13.84 -19.71
C ASP A 421 18.19 13.80 -18.47
N TRP A 422 18.54 12.92 -17.52
CA TRP A 422 17.82 12.73 -16.27
C TRP A 422 17.58 14.05 -15.51
N ARG A 423 18.43 15.07 -15.69
CA ARG A 423 18.25 16.37 -15.01
C ARG A 423 16.94 17.05 -15.37
N LEU A 424 16.40 16.79 -16.56
CA LEU A 424 15.11 17.33 -17.00
C LEU A 424 13.93 16.65 -16.28
N GLY A 425 14.17 15.49 -15.67
CA GLY A 425 13.17 14.72 -14.94
C GLY A 425 13.02 15.07 -13.47
N VAL A 426 13.97 15.81 -12.89
CA VAL A 426 14.06 16.06 -11.44
C VAL A 426 12.78 16.67 -10.87
N SER A 427 12.20 17.67 -11.53
CA SER A 427 10.98 18.31 -11.02
C SER A 427 9.76 17.37 -11.00
N TYR A 428 9.68 16.43 -11.95
CA TYR A 428 8.59 15.44 -11.96
C TYR A 428 8.79 14.43 -10.84
N GLN A 429 10.03 13.95 -10.66
CA GLN A 429 10.36 13.03 -9.57
C GLN A 429 10.07 13.66 -8.19
N GLU A 430 10.48 14.91 -7.97
CA GLU A 430 10.21 15.64 -6.73
C GLU A 430 8.70 15.78 -6.46
N LYS A 431 7.90 16.06 -7.50
CA LYS A 431 6.43 16.14 -7.39
C LYS A 431 5.80 14.78 -7.07
N ALA A 432 6.21 13.71 -7.75
CA ALA A 432 5.72 12.36 -7.47
C ALA A 432 6.04 11.94 -6.03
N PHE A 433 7.29 12.14 -5.60
CA PHE A 433 7.75 11.81 -4.26
C PHE A 433 7.08 12.66 -3.17
N ALA A 434 6.81 13.94 -3.44
CA ALA A 434 6.06 14.78 -2.50
C ALA A 434 4.59 14.35 -2.32
N ALA A 435 4.00 13.73 -3.35
CA ALA A 435 2.60 13.29 -3.32
C ALA A 435 2.43 11.90 -2.67
N LEU A 436 3.34 10.97 -2.94
CA LEU A 436 3.29 9.57 -2.49
C LEU A 436 4.70 9.04 -2.14
N PRO A 437 5.33 9.56 -1.08
CA PRO A 437 6.72 9.19 -0.74
C PRO A 437 6.86 7.73 -0.33
N ALA A 438 5.78 7.08 0.11
CA ALA A 438 5.80 5.69 0.57
C ALA A 438 5.52 4.67 -0.56
N ASP A 439 5.15 5.12 -1.75
CA ASP A 439 4.95 4.23 -2.89
C ASP A 439 6.29 3.67 -3.38
N SER A 440 6.37 2.36 -3.60
CA SER A 440 7.62 1.69 -3.91
C SER A 440 8.20 2.09 -5.27
N PHE A 441 7.37 2.30 -6.29
CA PHE A 441 7.85 2.72 -7.61
C PHE A 441 8.39 4.14 -7.57
N ILE A 442 7.70 5.03 -6.86
CA ILE A 442 8.14 6.42 -6.66
C ILE A 442 9.41 6.48 -5.80
N MET A 443 9.53 5.66 -4.76
CA MET A 443 10.72 5.59 -3.91
C MET A 443 11.93 4.99 -4.65
N GLU A 444 11.72 3.94 -5.45
CA GLU A 444 12.73 3.38 -6.35
C GLU A 444 13.22 4.43 -7.34
N GLN A 445 12.31 5.16 -7.98
CA GLN A 445 12.65 6.25 -8.88
C GLN A 445 13.50 7.30 -8.15
N ALA A 446 13.07 7.75 -6.96
CA ALA A 446 13.83 8.73 -6.17
C ALA A 446 15.26 8.23 -5.86
N ALA A 447 15.43 6.94 -5.53
CA ALA A 447 16.74 6.34 -5.33
C ALA A 447 17.59 6.37 -6.61
N LYS A 448 16.99 6.08 -7.79
CA LYS A 448 17.67 6.17 -9.09
C LYS A 448 18.13 7.60 -9.42
N TYR A 449 17.32 8.61 -9.13
CA TYR A 449 17.68 10.03 -9.28
C TYR A 449 18.80 10.45 -8.32
N ALA A 450 18.72 10.07 -7.04
CA ALA A 450 19.78 10.32 -6.06
C ALA A 450 21.12 9.69 -6.49
N MET A 451 21.10 8.46 -7.03
CA MET A 451 22.29 7.82 -7.60
C MET A 451 22.85 8.58 -8.81
N ALA A 452 21.98 9.11 -9.68
CA ALA A 452 22.39 9.90 -10.84
C ALA A 452 23.02 11.25 -10.43
N ALA A 453 22.54 11.85 -9.35
CA ALA A 453 23.07 13.06 -8.74
C ALA A 453 24.33 12.84 -7.89
N ASN A 454 24.72 11.58 -7.63
CA ASN A 454 25.76 11.16 -6.68
C ASN A 454 25.44 11.48 -5.21
N GLU A 455 24.15 11.59 -4.86
CA GLU A 455 23.64 11.73 -3.49
C GLU A 455 23.55 10.35 -2.83
N PHE A 456 24.70 9.72 -2.65
CA PHE A 456 24.77 8.31 -2.32
C PHE A 456 24.20 7.94 -0.96
N ASP A 457 24.32 8.82 0.03
CA ASP A 457 23.79 8.57 1.38
C ASP A 457 22.26 8.62 1.37
N TYR A 458 21.68 9.54 0.59
CA TYR A 458 20.23 9.64 0.41
C TYR A 458 19.68 8.43 -0.36
N ALA A 459 20.36 8.00 -1.42
CA ALA A 459 20.00 6.76 -2.13
C ALA A 459 20.04 5.53 -1.20
N GLU A 460 21.06 5.41 -0.35
CA GLU A 460 21.17 4.30 0.61
C GLU A 460 20.05 4.34 1.66
N GLN A 461 19.63 5.54 2.10
CA GLN A 461 18.51 5.71 3.00
C GLN A 461 17.20 5.20 2.37
N LEU A 462 16.88 5.64 1.14
CA LEU A 462 15.67 5.20 0.43
C LEU A 462 15.67 3.69 0.16
N ILE A 463 16.81 3.12 -0.24
CA ILE A 463 16.93 1.66 -0.45
C ILE A 463 16.72 0.90 0.87
N SER A 464 17.28 1.40 1.97
CA SER A 464 17.10 0.77 3.29
C SER A 464 15.65 0.85 3.76
N GLU A 465 14.93 1.91 3.38
CA GLU A 465 13.50 2.06 3.67
C GLU A 465 12.62 1.06 2.91
N MET A 466 12.91 0.80 1.64
CA MET A 466 12.23 -0.26 0.87
C MET A 466 12.59 -1.66 1.36
N ALA A 467 13.79 -1.84 1.93
CA ALA A 467 14.26 -3.12 2.43
C ALA A 467 13.62 -3.55 3.76
N GLN A 468 12.89 -2.66 4.46
CA GLN A 468 12.33 -2.97 5.77
C GLN A 468 11.24 -4.06 5.67
N PRO A 469 11.40 -5.24 6.31
CA PRO A 469 10.42 -6.31 6.27
C PRO A 469 9.28 -6.04 7.26
N LEU A 470 8.21 -5.37 6.82
CA LEU A 470 7.00 -5.16 7.62
C LEU A 470 6.18 -6.47 7.73
N HIS A 471 5.65 -6.94 6.59
CA HIS A 471 4.82 -8.15 6.48
C HIS A 471 5.40 -9.24 5.57
N PHE A 472 6.52 -8.98 4.89
CA PHE A 472 7.19 -9.94 4.01
C PHE A 472 8.57 -10.31 4.56
N TYR A 473 9.02 -11.54 4.27
CA TYR A 473 10.34 -12.01 4.66
C TYR A 473 11.34 -11.85 3.51
N GLY A 474 12.52 -11.34 3.84
CA GLY A 474 13.59 -11.09 2.88
C GLY A 474 13.51 -9.68 2.27
N GLU A 475 14.56 -9.29 1.58
CA GLU A 475 14.59 -8.09 0.74
C GLU A 475 14.05 -8.48 -0.64
N PRO A 476 13.13 -7.71 -1.26
CA PRO A 476 12.70 -7.98 -2.62
C PRO A 476 13.88 -7.87 -3.60
N ASP A 477 13.90 -8.72 -4.64
CA ASP A 477 15.02 -8.78 -5.59
C ASP A 477 15.34 -7.42 -6.23
N TYR A 478 14.31 -6.62 -6.54
CA TYR A 478 14.49 -5.27 -7.09
C TYR A 478 15.20 -4.32 -6.11
N VAL A 479 14.98 -4.45 -4.81
CA VAL A 479 15.67 -3.64 -3.78
C VAL A 479 17.12 -4.08 -3.64
N SER A 480 17.38 -5.39 -3.69
CA SER A 480 18.75 -5.94 -3.73
C SER A 480 19.51 -5.47 -4.97
N ASP A 481 18.85 -5.43 -6.12
CA ASP A 481 19.42 -4.91 -7.36
C ASP A 481 19.77 -3.42 -7.26
N LEU A 482 18.88 -2.59 -6.70
CA LEU A 482 19.17 -1.17 -6.43
C LEU A 482 20.41 -1.00 -5.53
N ARG A 483 20.57 -1.87 -4.52
CA ARG A 483 21.73 -1.87 -3.64
C ARG A 483 23.01 -2.20 -4.40
N ILE A 484 22.98 -3.20 -5.28
CA ILE A 484 24.11 -3.55 -6.17
C ILE A 484 24.44 -2.38 -7.10
N ARG A 485 23.43 -1.76 -7.71
CA ARG A 485 23.57 -0.59 -8.58
C ARG A 485 24.24 0.58 -7.85
N LEU A 486 23.79 0.90 -6.63
CA LEU A 486 24.40 1.93 -5.79
C LEU A 486 25.87 1.62 -5.49
N LEU A 487 26.19 0.39 -5.09
CA LEU A 487 27.56 -0.03 -4.76
C LEU A 487 28.49 0.10 -5.97
N LYS A 488 28.07 -0.37 -7.15
CA LYS A 488 28.85 -0.23 -8.39
C LYS A 488 29.02 1.24 -8.77
N LYS A 489 27.96 2.05 -8.65
CA LYS A 489 28.02 3.50 -8.92
C LYS A 489 29.03 4.20 -7.99
N ARG A 490 29.02 3.90 -6.69
CA ARG A 490 30.00 4.43 -5.71
C ARG A 490 31.45 4.08 -6.07
N ARG A 491 31.67 2.91 -6.67
CA ARG A 491 33.00 2.42 -7.11
C ARG A 491 33.39 2.85 -8.52
N ASN A 492 32.53 3.61 -9.20
CA ASN A 492 32.68 3.95 -10.63
C ASN A 492 32.84 2.71 -11.51
N GLU A 493 32.12 1.63 -11.17
CA GLU A 493 32.05 0.38 -11.91
C GLU A 493 30.81 0.37 -12.82
N HIS A 494 30.89 -0.35 -13.95
CA HIS A 494 29.75 -0.51 -14.84
C HIS A 494 28.71 -1.44 -14.21
N TYR A 495 27.47 -0.94 -14.11
CA TYR A 495 26.30 -1.72 -13.78
C TYR A 495 25.52 -1.98 -15.07
N ASP A 496 25.33 -3.26 -15.39
CA ASP A 496 24.53 -3.72 -16.51
C ASP A 496 23.18 -4.17 -15.96
N ALA A 497 22.13 -3.41 -16.27
CA ALA A 497 20.76 -3.71 -15.83
C ALA A 497 20.19 -4.98 -16.48
N CYS A 498 20.82 -5.43 -17.57
CA CYS A 498 20.40 -6.59 -18.35
C CYS A 498 21.30 -7.81 -18.12
N ALA A 499 22.22 -7.75 -17.17
CA ALA A 499 23.01 -8.91 -16.79
C ALA A 499 22.12 -9.93 -16.08
N VAL A 500 21.95 -11.11 -16.69
CA VAL A 500 21.28 -12.26 -16.06
C VAL A 500 22.11 -12.70 -14.85
N TYR A 501 21.53 -12.64 -13.65
CA TYR A 501 22.16 -13.03 -12.39
C TYR A 501 21.80 -14.47 -11.99
#